data_AF-A0A378F213-F1
#
_entry.id   AF-A0A378F213-F1
#
_cell.length_a   1.000
_cell.length_b   1.000
_cell.length_c   1.000
_cell.angle_alpha   90.00
_cell.angle_beta   90.00
_cell.angle_gamma   90.00
#
_symmetry.space_group_name_H-M   'P 1'
#
loop_
_entity.id
_entity.type
_entity.pdbx_description
1 polymer ?
#
loop_
_entity_poly.entity_id
_entity_poly.type
_entity_poly.pdbx_seq_one_letter_code
_entity_poly.pdbx_strand_id
1 'polypeptide(L)'
;MGELPFLFKVLCAAQPLSIQVHPNKRASEEGFARENAAGIPLSAAERNYKDPNHKPELVFALTPFLAMNAFREFSEIVTLLQPVASAHPAIGAFLQQPDATHLSQLFASLLNMQGEEKAKALQVLRDVLAREQGEPWQTIRLIAEFYPDDSGLFSPLLLNVVKLNPGEAMFLFAETPHAYLQGWRWR
;
A
#
# COMPACT_ATOMS: atom_id res chain seq x y z
N MET A 1 16.94 -2.28 -31.47
CA MET A 1 17.29 -3.51 -30.73
C MET A 1 16.15 -3.78 -29.77
N GLY A 2 15.64 -5.02 -29.73
CA GLY A 2 14.56 -5.38 -28.81
C GLY A 2 15.14 -5.75 -27.44
N GLU A 3 14.63 -5.15 -26.38
CA GLU A 3 14.91 -5.59 -25.00
C GLU A 3 13.94 -6.72 -24.62
N LEU A 4 14.33 -7.55 -23.65
CA LEU A 4 13.47 -8.61 -23.13
C LEU A 4 12.25 -7.96 -22.43
N PRO A 5 11.01 -8.26 -22.83
CA PRO A 5 9.83 -7.49 -22.37
C PRO A 5 9.36 -7.88 -20.97
N PHE A 6 10.11 -8.68 -20.24
CA PHE A 6 9.78 -9.10 -18.88
C PHE A 6 11.03 -9.32 -18.03
N LEU A 7 10.85 -9.18 -16.72
CA LEU A 7 11.82 -9.56 -15.71
C LEU A 7 11.17 -10.59 -14.80
N PHE A 8 11.74 -11.80 -14.74
CA PHE A 8 11.27 -12.85 -13.84
C PHE A 8 12.07 -12.81 -12.54
N LYS A 9 11.38 -12.86 -11.40
CA LYS A 9 11.98 -12.82 -10.07
C LYS A 9 11.38 -13.90 -9.18
N VAL A 10 12.22 -14.44 -8.30
CA VAL A 10 11.75 -15.14 -7.10
C VAL A 10 11.86 -14.15 -5.95
N LEU A 11 10.74 -13.82 -5.31
CA LEU A 11 10.68 -12.89 -4.19
C LEU A 11 10.50 -13.64 -2.86
N CYS A 12 11.40 -13.37 -1.92
CA CYS A 12 11.33 -13.89 -0.55
C CYS A 12 11.12 -12.71 0.42
N ALA A 13 9.87 -12.34 0.69
CA ALA A 13 9.52 -11.24 1.58
C ALA A 13 9.56 -11.71 3.06
N ALA A 14 10.75 -11.68 3.66
CA ALA A 14 10.93 -11.99 5.07
C ALA A 14 10.39 -10.90 6.02
N GLN A 15 10.18 -9.69 5.49
CA GLN A 15 9.63 -8.52 6.17
C GLN A 15 8.62 -7.83 5.23
N PRO A 16 7.64 -7.07 5.75
CA PRO A 16 6.73 -6.31 4.92
C PRO A 16 7.49 -5.29 4.06
N LEU A 17 7.15 -5.21 2.78
CA LEU A 17 7.70 -4.22 1.86
C LEU A 17 6.80 -2.98 1.80
N SER A 18 7.38 -1.87 1.35
CA SER A 18 6.65 -0.60 1.18
C SER A 18 5.46 -0.74 0.22
N ILE A 19 4.41 0.04 0.48
CA ILE A 19 3.28 0.20 -0.43
C ILE A 19 3.76 0.90 -1.70
N GLN A 20 3.37 0.35 -2.85
CA GLN A 20 3.76 0.83 -4.17
C GLN A 20 2.53 1.12 -5.02
N VAL A 21 2.67 2.07 -5.94
CA VAL A 21 1.71 2.33 -7.00
C VAL A 21 2.50 2.43 -8.31
N HIS A 22 2.09 1.67 -9.32
CA HIS A 22 2.69 1.78 -10.65
C HIS A 22 1.88 2.77 -11.48
N PRO A 23 2.48 3.83 -12.04
CA PRO A 23 1.78 4.74 -12.94
C PRO A 23 1.29 4.00 -14.20
N ASN A 24 0.19 4.48 -14.79
CA ASN A 24 -0.21 4.04 -16.12
C ASN A 24 0.80 4.52 -17.18
N LYS A 25 0.68 4.05 -18.42
CA LYS A 25 1.64 4.35 -19.49
C LYS A 25 1.78 5.85 -19.74
N ARG A 26 0.66 6.58 -19.82
CA ARG A 26 0.66 8.03 -20.06
C ARG A 26 1.37 8.78 -18.92
N ALA A 27 1.02 8.47 -17.67
CA ALA A 27 1.66 9.08 -16.50
C ALA A 27 3.16 8.72 -16.41
N SER A 28 3.56 7.54 -16.89
CA SER A 28 4.95 7.11 -16.96
C SER A 28 5.74 7.92 -17.99
N GLU A 29 5.18 8.12 -19.19
CA GLU A 29 5.77 8.96 -20.24
C GLU A 29 5.94 10.42 -19.76
N GLU A 30 4.89 11.01 -19.17
CA GLU A 30 4.89 12.38 -18.65
C GLU A 30 5.88 12.55 -17.49
N GLY A 31 5.90 11.60 -16.54
CA GLY A 31 6.80 11.63 -15.40
C GLY A 31 8.26 11.46 -15.79
N PHE A 32 8.55 10.52 -16.69
CA PHE A 32 9.90 10.29 -17.22
C PHE A 32 10.45 11.52 -17.95
N ALA A 33 9.62 12.13 -18.81
CA ALA A 33 9.99 13.35 -19.53
C ALA A 33 10.25 14.53 -18.56
N ARG A 34 9.40 14.71 -17.56
CA ARG A 34 9.53 15.77 -16.54
C ARG A 34 10.81 15.63 -15.72
N GLU A 35 11.12 14.44 -15.22
CA GLU A 35 12.35 14.20 -14.43
C GLU A 35 13.63 14.32 -15.29
N ASN A 36 13.57 13.95 -16.58
CA ASN A 36 14.68 14.19 -17.52
C ASN A 36 14.89 15.68 -17.79
N ALA A 37 13.82 16.44 -18.00
CA ALA A 37 13.90 17.89 -18.20
C ALA A 37 14.47 18.62 -16.97
N ALA A 38 14.21 18.09 -15.77
CA ALA A 38 14.79 18.57 -14.53
C ALA A 38 16.25 18.10 -14.29
N GLY A 39 16.81 17.26 -15.17
CA GLY A 39 18.19 16.78 -15.08
C GLY A 39 18.44 15.78 -13.95
N ILE A 40 17.41 15.15 -13.39
CA ILE A 40 17.54 14.20 -12.28
C ILE A 40 18.22 12.91 -12.78
N PRO A 41 19.38 12.51 -12.25
CA PRO A 41 20.05 11.27 -12.66
C PRO A 41 19.18 10.02 -12.44
N LEU A 42 19.29 9.02 -13.31
CA LEU A 42 18.52 7.76 -13.18
C LEU A 42 18.81 6.99 -11.89
N SER A 43 19.97 7.21 -11.29
CA SER A 43 20.41 6.61 -10.02
C SER A 43 20.08 7.45 -8.78
N ALA A 44 19.51 8.64 -8.94
CA ALA A 44 19.19 9.52 -7.82
C ALA A 44 18.08 8.94 -6.94
N ALA A 45 18.09 9.25 -5.64
CA ALA A 45 17.13 8.71 -4.68
C ALA A 45 15.70 9.23 -4.94
N GLU A 46 15.61 10.47 -5.41
CA GLU A 46 14.37 11.17 -5.76
C GLU A 46 13.82 10.80 -7.15
N ARG A 47 14.51 9.95 -7.92
CA ARG A 47 14.08 9.53 -9.27
C ARG A 47 12.99 8.46 -9.19
N ASN A 48 11.76 8.82 -9.51
CA ASN A 48 10.61 7.89 -9.47
C ASN A 48 10.37 7.20 -10.82
N TYR A 49 10.62 7.91 -11.93
CA TYR A 49 10.36 7.41 -13.29
C TYR A 49 11.67 7.03 -13.97
N LYS A 50 11.97 5.73 -13.97
CA LYS A 50 13.21 5.18 -14.56
C LYS A 50 13.07 4.77 -16.03
N ASP A 51 11.84 4.65 -16.51
CA ASP A 51 11.47 4.33 -17.88
C ASP A 51 10.07 4.90 -18.19
N PRO A 52 9.70 5.07 -19.48
CA PRO A 52 8.41 5.63 -19.86
C PRO A 52 7.29 4.58 -19.96
N ASN A 53 7.47 3.35 -19.46
CA ASN A 53 6.50 2.27 -19.67
C ASN A 53 5.70 1.97 -18.40
N HIS A 54 4.48 1.48 -18.59
CA HIS A 54 3.72 0.86 -17.51
C HIS A 54 4.35 -0.48 -17.11
N LYS A 55 4.23 -0.83 -15.82
CA LYS A 55 4.78 -2.07 -15.24
C LYS A 55 3.64 -2.97 -14.79
N PRO A 56 3.06 -3.78 -15.69
CA PRO A 56 2.16 -4.82 -15.26
C PRO A 56 2.95 -5.87 -14.47
N GLU A 57 2.45 -6.25 -13.31
CA GLU A 57 3.09 -7.26 -12.47
C GLU A 57 2.11 -8.39 -12.16
N LEU A 58 2.59 -9.63 -12.28
CA LEU A 58 1.87 -10.84 -11.88
C LEU A 58 2.65 -11.48 -10.74
N VAL A 59 1.97 -11.69 -9.61
CA VAL A 59 2.51 -12.44 -8.48
C VAL A 59 1.90 -13.83 -8.49
N PHE A 60 2.74 -14.85 -8.39
CA PHE A 60 2.36 -16.24 -8.25
C PHE A 60 2.90 -16.79 -6.93
N ALA A 61 2.02 -17.30 -6.08
CA ALA A 61 2.38 -17.79 -4.76
C ALA A 61 3.02 -19.18 -4.85
N LEU A 62 4.30 -19.28 -4.46
CA LEU A 62 5.02 -20.55 -4.32
C LEU A 62 4.86 -21.15 -2.90
N THR A 63 4.68 -20.29 -1.91
CA THR A 63 4.29 -20.60 -0.53
C THR A 63 3.05 -19.77 -0.18
N PRO A 64 2.36 -19.99 0.96
CA PRO A 64 1.39 -19.00 1.43
C PRO A 64 2.00 -17.59 1.41
N PHE A 65 1.30 -16.65 0.79
CA PHE A 65 1.81 -15.31 0.51
C PHE A 65 0.77 -14.27 0.95
N LEU A 66 1.19 -13.37 1.83
CA LEU A 66 0.35 -12.28 2.35
C LEU A 66 0.70 -10.98 1.62
N ALA A 67 -0.32 -10.31 1.13
CA ALA A 67 -0.20 -9.05 0.40
C ALA A 67 -1.34 -8.10 0.72
N MET A 68 -1.19 -6.84 0.31
CA MET A 68 -2.29 -5.92 0.10
C MET A 68 -2.42 -5.60 -1.38
N ASN A 69 -3.65 -5.49 -1.90
CA ASN A 69 -3.88 -5.14 -3.30
C ASN A 69 -5.24 -4.45 -3.48
N ALA A 70 -5.24 -3.28 -4.11
CA ALA A 70 -6.41 -2.45 -4.40
C ALA A 70 -7.17 -1.99 -3.16
N PHE A 71 -7.98 -0.94 -3.33
CA PHE A 71 -8.89 -0.48 -2.29
C PHE A 71 -10.00 -1.51 -2.08
N ARG A 72 -10.46 -1.60 -0.83
CA ARG A 72 -11.68 -2.32 -0.45
C ARG A 72 -12.91 -1.60 -0.98
N GLU A 73 -14.05 -2.28 -0.93
CA GLU A 73 -15.34 -1.62 -1.15
C GLU A 73 -15.57 -0.54 -0.08
N PHE A 74 -16.19 0.58 -0.46
CA PHE A 74 -16.35 1.71 0.45
C PHE A 74 -17.08 1.35 1.76
N SER A 75 -18.07 0.45 1.70
CA SER A 75 -18.80 -0.03 2.87
C SER A 75 -17.92 -0.81 3.85
N GLU A 76 -16.96 -1.59 3.34
CA GLU A 76 -15.97 -2.29 4.16
C GLU A 76 -15.00 -1.30 4.80
N ILE A 77 -14.52 -0.31 4.03
CA ILE A 77 -13.65 0.76 4.55
C ILE A 77 -14.36 1.50 5.69
N VAL A 78 -15.63 1.87 5.51
CA VAL A 78 -16.44 2.53 6.56
C VAL A 78 -16.48 1.68 7.83
N THR A 79 -16.77 0.38 7.71
CA THR A 79 -16.84 -0.54 8.85
C THR A 79 -15.50 -0.62 9.58
N LEU A 80 -14.40 -0.73 8.83
CA LEU A 80 -13.04 -0.85 9.37
C LEU A 80 -12.50 0.45 9.95
N LEU A 81 -12.95 1.60 9.47
CA LEU A 81 -12.55 2.91 9.99
C LEU A 81 -13.35 3.34 11.22
N GLN A 82 -14.53 2.77 11.45
CA GLN A 82 -15.39 3.14 12.57
C GLN A 82 -14.68 3.09 13.94
N PRO A 83 -13.89 2.04 14.28
CA PRO A 83 -13.18 1.96 15.55
C PRO A 83 -12.08 3.02 15.74
N VAL A 84 -11.54 3.54 14.64
CA VAL A 84 -10.45 4.53 14.59
C VAL A 84 -10.93 5.92 14.13
N ALA A 85 -12.24 6.19 14.17
CA ALA A 85 -12.82 7.43 13.66
C ALA A 85 -12.22 8.71 14.28
N SER A 86 -11.75 8.63 15.52
CA SER A 86 -11.11 9.75 16.26
C SER A 86 -9.63 9.94 15.97
N ALA A 87 -9.00 9.04 15.19
CA ALA A 87 -7.57 9.09 14.91
C ALA A 87 -7.19 10.32 14.06
N HIS A 88 -8.03 10.70 13.10
CA HIS A 88 -7.75 11.82 12.19
C HIS A 88 -9.05 12.41 11.59
N PRO A 89 -9.18 13.74 11.41
CA PRO A 89 -10.39 14.36 10.86
C PRO A 89 -10.80 13.84 9.48
N ALA A 90 -9.83 13.53 8.62
CA ALA A 90 -10.10 12.97 7.29
C ALA A 90 -10.82 11.61 7.34
N ILE A 91 -10.65 10.83 8.42
CA ILE A 91 -11.41 9.58 8.61
C ILE A 91 -12.88 9.93 8.83
N GLY A 92 -13.16 10.90 9.71
CA GLY A 92 -14.52 11.39 9.94
C GLY A 92 -15.18 11.92 8.67
N ALA A 93 -14.43 12.66 7.83
CA ALA A 93 -14.93 13.16 6.55
C ALA A 93 -15.34 12.02 5.59
N PHE A 94 -14.49 10.99 5.45
CA PHE A 94 -14.83 9.81 4.64
C PHE A 94 -16.02 9.03 5.21
N LEU A 95 -16.12 8.88 6.53
CA LEU A 95 -17.26 8.20 7.17
C LEU A 95 -18.59 8.93 6.93
N GLN A 96 -18.56 10.26 6.80
CA GLN A 96 -19.75 11.06 6.45
C GLN A 96 -20.12 10.94 4.97
N GLN A 97 -19.12 10.88 4.08
CA GLN A 97 -19.33 10.80 2.64
C GLN A 97 -18.32 9.81 2.01
N PRO A 98 -18.66 8.51 1.97
CA PRO A 98 -17.74 7.48 1.50
C PRO A 98 -17.73 7.40 -0.03
N ASP A 99 -16.97 8.31 -0.65
CA ASP A 99 -16.75 8.36 -2.10
C ASP A 99 -15.26 8.40 -2.46
N ALA A 100 -14.97 8.32 -3.77
CA ALA A 100 -13.60 8.31 -4.28
C ALA A 100 -12.81 9.59 -3.95
N THR A 101 -13.49 10.74 -3.91
CA THR A 101 -12.85 12.04 -3.60
C THR A 101 -12.36 12.05 -2.15
N HIS A 102 -13.23 11.67 -1.22
CA HIS A 102 -12.90 11.62 0.20
C HIS A 102 -11.91 10.49 0.50
N LEU A 103 -11.95 9.36 -0.21
CA LEU A 103 -10.94 8.31 -0.08
C LEU A 103 -9.56 8.82 -0.51
N SER A 104 -9.47 9.55 -1.63
CA SER A 104 -8.21 10.15 -2.07
C SER A 104 -7.65 11.15 -1.05
N GLN A 105 -8.51 12.00 -0.48
CA GLN A 105 -8.13 12.96 0.56
C GLN A 105 -7.69 12.26 1.84
N LEU A 106 -8.41 11.23 2.26
CA LEU A 106 -8.06 10.39 3.41
C LEU A 106 -6.69 9.75 3.22
N PHE A 107 -6.47 9.08 2.08
CA PHE A 107 -5.22 8.40 1.77
C PHE A 107 -4.02 9.38 1.80
N ALA A 108 -4.15 10.54 1.13
CA ALA A 108 -3.12 11.57 1.14
C ALA A 108 -2.88 12.15 2.54
N SER A 109 -3.94 12.38 3.32
CA SER A 109 -3.83 12.93 4.68
C SER A 109 -3.06 11.99 5.60
N LEU A 110 -3.40 10.68 5.57
CA LEU A 110 -2.73 9.69 6.40
C LEU A 110 -1.23 9.61 6.10
N LEU A 111 -0.85 9.58 4.81
CA LEU A 111 0.56 9.52 4.40
C LEU A 111 1.35 10.79 4.77
N ASN A 112 0.68 11.94 4.89
CA ASN A 112 1.33 13.21 5.18
C ASN A 112 1.34 13.60 6.66
N MET A 113 0.70 12.84 7.56
CA MET A 113 0.69 13.15 9.00
C MET A 113 2.10 13.34 9.57
N GLN A 114 2.29 14.38 10.38
CA GLN A 114 3.57 14.68 11.04
C GLN A 114 3.40 14.91 12.55
N GLY A 115 4.49 14.83 13.31
CA GLY A 115 4.54 15.25 14.71
C GLY A 115 3.43 14.70 15.60
N GLU A 116 2.77 15.57 16.36
CA GLU A 116 1.71 15.21 17.33
C GLU A 116 0.47 14.62 16.66
N GLU A 117 0.13 15.07 15.45
CA GLU A 117 -1.00 14.54 14.68
C GLU A 117 -0.78 13.06 14.38
N LYS A 118 0.40 12.71 13.86
CA LYS A 118 0.78 11.34 13.58
C LYS A 118 0.82 10.50 14.86
N ALA A 119 1.44 11.02 15.92
CA ALA A 119 1.55 10.32 17.20
C ALA A 119 0.16 10.01 17.80
N LYS A 120 -0.77 10.97 17.76
CA LYS A 120 -2.15 10.80 18.21
C LYS A 120 -2.88 9.74 17.38
N ALA A 121 -2.80 9.81 16.05
CA ALA A 121 -3.46 8.85 15.17
C ALA A 121 -2.98 7.42 15.45
N LEU A 122 -1.66 7.23 15.55
CA LEU A 122 -1.06 5.94 15.87
C LEU A 122 -1.43 5.44 17.26
N GLN A 123 -1.56 6.33 18.26
CA GLN A 123 -2.02 5.94 19.58
C GLN A 123 -3.46 5.39 19.55
N VAL A 124 -4.37 6.06 18.85
CA VAL A 124 -5.75 5.57 18.67
C VAL A 124 -5.75 4.20 17.99
N LEU A 125 -4.93 4.02 16.96
CA LEU A 125 -4.80 2.73 16.28
C LEU A 125 -4.29 1.64 17.24
N ARG A 126 -3.26 1.91 18.05
CA ARG A 126 -2.73 0.96 19.05
C ARG A 126 -3.80 0.55 20.07
N ASP A 127 -4.59 1.50 20.56
CA ASP A 127 -5.68 1.24 21.52
C ASP A 127 -6.77 0.35 20.90
N VAL A 128 -7.01 0.48 19.59
CA VAL A 128 -7.93 -0.38 18.83
C VAL A 128 -7.33 -1.77 18.63
N LEU A 129 -6.04 -1.87 18.29
CA LEU A 129 -5.35 -3.16 18.14
C LEU A 129 -5.27 -3.95 19.45
N ALA A 130 -5.41 -3.32 20.61
CA ALA A 130 -5.47 -4.05 21.88
C ALA A 130 -6.78 -4.83 22.06
N ARG A 131 -7.86 -4.44 21.36
CA ARG A 131 -9.20 -5.02 21.52
C ARG A 131 -9.69 -5.79 20.28
N GLU A 132 -9.41 -5.29 19.09
CA GLU A 132 -9.89 -5.88 17.84
C GLU A 132 -9.12 -7.16 17.48
N GLN A 133 -9.86 -8.17 17.02
CA GLN A 133 -9.33 -9.49 16.66
C GLN A 133 -9.57 -9.80 15.19
N GLY A 134 -8.83 -10.77 14.64
CA GLY A 134 -8.96 -11.19 13.25
C GLY A 134 -8.35 -10.21 12.24
N GLU A 135 -8.67 -10.41 10.97
CA GLU A 135 -8.20 -9.54 9.87
C GLU A 135 -9.11 -8.32 9.70
N PRO A 136 -8.57 -7.15 9.27
CA PRO A 136 -7.15 -6.89 8.95
C PRO A 136 -6.28 -6.51 10.16
N TRP A 137 -6.84 -6.47 11.37
CA TRP A 137 -6.14 -6.04 12.59
C TRP A 137 -4.90 -6.87 12.90
N GLN A 138 -4.95 -8.17 12.61
CA GLN A 138 -3.79 -9.06 12.74
C GLN A 138 -2.67 -8.70 11.76
N THR A 139 -3.02 -8.36 10.52
CA THR A 139 -2.05 -7.85 9.54
C THR A 139 -1.43 -6.52 9.99
N ILE A 140 -2.21 -5.61 10.57
CA ILE A 140 -1.66 -4.35 11.12
C ILE A 140 -0.67 -4.64 12.24
N ARG A 141 -0.98 -5.57 13.16
CA ARG A 141 -0.05 -6.00 14.22
C ARG A 141 1.26 -6.53 13.64
N LEU A 142 1.19 -7.37 12.60
CA LEU A 142 2.37 -7.90 11.92
C LEU A 142 3.23 -6.78 11.30
N ILE A 143 2.61 -5.81 10.63
CA ILE A 143 3.35 -4.68 10.03
C ILE A 143 3.99 -3.82 11.12
N ALA A 144 3.30 -3.60 12.24
CA ALA A 144 3.77 -2.79 13.35
C ALA A 144 5.02 -3.36 14.06
N GLU A 145 5.30 -4.66 13.93
CA GLU A 145 6.57 -5.25 14.42
C GLU A 145 7.80 -4.68 13.72
N PHE A 146 7.65 -4.24 12.46
CA PHE A 146 8.73 -3.68 11.64
C PHE A 146 8.63 -2.16 11.49
N TYR A 147 7.40 -1.64 11.45
CA TYR A 147 7.09 -0.24 11.14
C TYR A 147 6.15 0.37 12.20
N PRO A 148 6.54 0.42 13.49
CA PRO A 148 5.64 0.79 14.60
C PRO A 148 5.17 2.25 14.57
N ASP A 149 5.93 3.12 13.89
CA ASP A 149 5.68 4.55 13.79
C ASP A 149 5.35 4.98 12.36
N ASP A 150 4.90 4.07 11.49
CA ASP A 150 4.57 4.37 10.10
C ASP A 150 3.07 4.63 9.89
N SER A 151 2.72 5.67 9.14
CA SER A 151 1.31 5.97 8.83
C SER A 151 0.65 4.90 7.95
N GLY A 152 1.45 4.11 7.23
CA GLY A 152 1.03 2.96 6.44
C GLY A 152 0.36 1.86 7.27
N LEU A 153 0.43 1.90 8.60
CA LEU A 153 -0.33 1.01 9.48
C LEU A 153 -1.87 1.14 9.32
N PHE A 154 -2.36 2.26 8.78
CA PHE A 154 -3.78 2.41 8.43
C PHE A 154 -4.16 1.74 7.09
N SER A 155 -3.19 1.39 6.24
CA SER A 155 -3.45 0.89 4.90
C SER A 155 -4.24 -0.42 4.84
N PRO A 156 -4.12 -1.40 5.77
CA PRO A 156 -4.94 -2.61 5.74
C PRO A 156 -6.45 -2.35 5.96
N LEU A 157 -6.80 -1.18 6.50
CA LEU A 157 -8.18 -0.71 6.65
C LEU A 157 -8.75 -0.17 5.33
N LEU A 158 -7.88 0.27 4.42
CA LEU A 158 -8.24 0.84 3.12
C LEU A 158 -8.08 -0.16 1.97
N LEU A 159 -7.07 -1.04 2.06
CA LEU A 159 -6.66 -1.98 1.03
C LEU A 159 -7.07 -3.41 1.36
N ASN A 160 -7.38 -4.21 0.34
CA ASN A 160 -7.70 -5.62 0.55
C ASN A 160 -6.46 -6.34 1.05
N VAL A 161 -6.56 -6.98 2.21
CA VAL A 161 -5.55 -7.95 2.69
C VAL A 161 -5.85 -9.28 2.01
N VAL A 162 -4.90 -9.75 1.20
CA VAL A 162 -5.02 -10.96 0.38
C VAL A 162 -4.01 -11.99 0.86
N LYS A 163 -4.49 -13.21 1.11
CA LYS A 163 -3.65 -14.36 1.40
C LYS A 163 -3.77 -15.37 0.26
N LEU A 164 -2.72 -15.46 -0.55
CA LEU A 164 -2.64 -16.41 -1.65
C LEU A 164 -2.11 -17.75 -1.13
N ASN A 165 -2.81 -18.83 -1.47
CA ASN A 165 -2.33 -20.19 -1.32
C ASN A 165 -1.31 -20.54 -2.42
N PRO A 166 -0.41 -21.52 -2.20
CA PRO A 166 0.47 -22.00 -3.25
C PRO A 166 -0.31 -22.37 -4.52
N GLY A 167 0.10 -21.82 -5.66
CA GLY A 167 -0.58 -22.00 -6.95
C GLY A 167 -1.58 -20.88 -7.32
N GLU A 168 -1.97 -20.03 -6.37
CA GLU A 168 -2.79 -18.86 -6.65
C GLU A 168 -1.94 -17.69 -7.17
N ALA A 169 -2.57 -16.82 -7.95
CA ALA A 169 -1.92 -15.65 -8.51
C ALA A 169 -2.79 -14.40 -8.36
N MET A 170 -2.14 -13.24 -8.32
CA MET A 170 -2.80 -11.95 -8.44
C MET A 170 -2.08 -11.08 -9.46
N PHE A 171 -2.85 -10.34 -10.24
CA PHE A 171 -2.33 -9.32 -11.13
C PHE A 171 -2.39 -7.96 -10.43
N LEU A 172 -1.34 -7.16 -10.61
CA LEU A 172 -1.26 -5.80 -10.11
C LEU A 172 -1.50 -4.85 -11.27
N PHE A 173 -2.66 -4.20 -11.23
CA PHE A 173 -3.03 -3.21 -12.22
C PHE A 173 -2.29 -1.89 -11.99
N ALA A 174 -2.14 -1.11 -13.05
CA ALA A 174 -1.65 0.26 -12.93
C ALA A 174 -2.57 1.07 -12.00
N GLU A 175 -1.99 2.09 -11.37
CA GLU A 175 -2.66 3.05 -10.48
C GLU A 175 -3.33 2.42 -9.25
N THR A 176 -2.93 1.18 -8.93
CA THR A 176 -3.47 0.40 -7.83
C THR A 176 -2.43 0.25 -6.72
N PRO A 177 -2.69 0.76 -5.50
CA PRO A 177 -1.79 0.56 -4.37
C PRO A 177 -1.74 -0.92 -3.97
N HIS A 178 -0.53 -1.42 -3.76
CA HIS A 178 -0.28 -2.80 -3.35
C HIS A 178 0.99 -2.90 -2.51
N ALA A 179 1.11 -3.97 -1.72
CA ALA A 179 2.29 -4.26 -0.91
C ALA A 179 2.46 -5.76 -0.70
N TYR A 180 3.70 -6.22 -0.63
CA TYR A 180 4.03 -7.59 -0.28
C TYR A 180 4.42 -7.66 1.18
N LEU A 181 3.66 -8.38 1.99
CA LEU A 181 3.78 -8.33 3.44
C LEU A 181 4.58 -9.50 4.00
N GLN A 182 4.34 -10.70 3.48
CA GLN A 182 5.03 -11.89 3.94
C GLN A 182 5.02 -12.97 2.85
N GLY A 183 6.17 -13.56 2.59
CA GLY A 183 6.30 -14.67 1.65
C GLY A 183 7.59 -15.43 1.89
N TRP A 184 7.56 -16.75 1.67
CA TRP A 184 8.69 -17.66 1.84
C TRP A 184 9.28 -17.71 3.26
N ARG A 185 8.87 -18.69 4.06
CA ARG A 185 9.59 -19.12 5.27
C ARG A 185 9.99 -20.60 5.11
N TRP A 186 11.29 -20.89 5.07
CA TRP A 186 11.77 -22.23 5.39
C TRP A 186 11.59 -22.44 6.90
N ARG A 187 10.90 -23.51 7.29
CA ARG A 187 11.15 -24.20 8.55
C ARG A 187 11.75 -25.54 8.22
#